data_AF-A0A8J6T4Q7-F1
#
_entry.id   AF-A0A8J6T4Q7-F1
#
_cell.length_a   1.000
_cell.length_b   1.000
_cell.length_c   1.000
_cell.angle_alpha   90.00
_cell.angle_beta   90.00
_cell.angle_gamma   90.00
#
_symmetry.space_group_name_H-M   'P 1'
#
loop_
_entity.id
_entity.type
_entity.pdbx_description
1 polymer ?
#
loop_
_entity_poly.entity_id
_entity_poly.type
_entity_poly.pdbx_seq_one_letter_code
_entity_poly.pdbx_strand_id
1 'polypeptide(L)'
;MDWLVRMNSAIDYIEANLAGDIIMSEAARGACCSEYHFTRMFSFITEIPLGEYIRCRRLTLAGFELKNSSVKIIDLATKYGYDSPNSFARAFQVMHGVNPSEARIPGVELKSFARISFFISIKGGVGMNYRIVEEGSSIVFGKSLTTKSSDGYETIPAFWEICEEGRITNKIVEAGHGNEKTLLRSVMFDTDHDMMNYMICLDMPEDGVSDE
;
A
#
# COMPACT_ATOMS: atom_id res chain seq x y z
N MET A 1 -7.20 -15.77 5.63
CA MET A 1 -7.29 -15.92 4.16
C MET A 1 -8.71 -15.73 3.63
N ASP A 2 -9.73 -16.10 4.41
CA ASP A 2 -11.16 -16.08 4.03
C ASP A 2 -11.81 -14.67 3.91
N TRP A 3 -11.30 -13.67 4.63
CA TRP A 3 -11.94 -12.35 4.68
C TRP A 3 -12.07 -11.65 3.31
N LEU A 4 -11.04 -11.68 2.46
CA LEU A 4 -11.10 -11.08 1.12
C LEU A 4 -12.14 -11.76 0.22
N VAL A 5 -12.25 -13.09 0.33
CA VAL A 5 -13.23 -13.87 -0.43
C VAL A 5 -14.64 -13.49 0.01
N ARG A 6 -14.88 -13.40 1.32
CA ARG A 6 -16.14 -12.93 1.90
C ARG A 6 -16.45 -11.50 1.48
N MET A 7 -15.43 -10.65 1.37
CA MET A 7 -15.60 -9.26 0.95
C MET A 7 -15.95 -9.11 -0.52
N ASN A 8 -15.29 -9.87 -1.38
CA ASN A 8 -15.71 -9.95 -2.78
C ASN A 8 -17.11 -10.57 -2.91
N SER A 9 -17.47 -11.57 -2.11
CA SER A 9 -18.80 -12.18 -2.12
C SER A 9 -19.91 -11.17 -1.78
N ALA A 10 -19.69 -10.30 -0.81
CA ALA A 10 -20.61 -9.21 -0.49
C ALA A 10 -20.75 -8.21 -1.65
N ILE A 11 -19.64 -7.87 -2.32
CA ILE A 11 -19.66 -6.99 -3.50
C ILE A 11 -20.34 -7.67 -4.70
N ASP A 12 -20.12 -8.97 -4.91
CA ASP A 12 -20.79 -9.76 -5.94
C ASP A 12 -22.31 -9.71 -5.76
N TYR A 13 -22.80 -9.88 -4.53
CA TYR A 13 -24.22 -9.72 -4.22
C TYR A 13 -24.72 -8.32 -4.55
N ILE A 14 -24.00 -7.27 -4.13
CA ILE A 14 -24.40 -5.89 -4.43
C ILE A 14 -24.47 -5.66 -5.94
N GLU A 15 -23.42 -6.03 -6.68
CA GLU A 15 -23.34 -5.86 -8.13
C GLU A 15 -24.43 -6.60 -8.88
N ALA A 16 -24.78 -7.81 -8.44
CA ALA A 16 -25.88 -8.59 -9.02
C ALA A 16 -27.26 -7.97 -8.79
N ASN A 17 -27.42 -7.15 -7.75
CA ASN A 17 -28.70 -6.55 -7.35
C ASN A 17 -28.78 -5.03 -7.60
N LEU A 18 -27.86 -4.45 -8.38
CA LEU A 18 -27.86 -3.00 -8.67
C LEU A 18 -29.13 -2.52 -9.39
N ALA A 19 -29.71 -3.37 -10.25
CA ALA A 19 -30.94 -3.11 -11.01
C ALA A 19 -32.20 -3.58 -10.27
N GLY A 20 -32.25 -3.30 -8.96
CA GLY A 20 -33.35 -3.67 -8.08
C GLY A 20 -33.05 -3.32 -6.63
N ASP A 21 -33.75 -3.99 -5.71
CA ASP A 21 -33.59 -3.80 -4.28
C ASP A 21 -32.36 -4.54 -3.75
N ILE A 22 -31.58 -3.86 -2.92
CA ILE A 22 -30.40 -4.44 -2.27
C ILE A 22 -30.73 -4.61 -0.79
N ILE A 23 -30.73 -5.85 -0.32
CA ILE A 23 -30.91 -6.17 1.09
C ILE A 23 -29.54 -6.19 1.76
N MET A 24 -29.23 -5.19 2.60
CA MET A 24 -27.90 -5.06 3.20
C MET A 24 -27.55 -6.22 4.13
N SER A 25 -28.53 -6.83 4.81
CA SER A 25 -28.31 -8.03 5.62
C SER A 25 -27.78 -9.19 4.79
N GLU A 26 -28.21 -9.35 3.55
CA GLU A 26 -27.73 -10.40 2.64
C GLU A 26 -26.31 -10.13 2.15
N ALA A 27 -25.99 -8.87 1.83
CA ALA A 27 -24.63 -8.48 1.51
C ALA A 27 -23.68 -8.75 2.69
N ALA A 28 -24.09 -8.37 3.90
CA ALA A 28 -23.33 -8.56 5.14
C ALA A 28 -23.21 -10.05 5.53
N ARG A 29 -24.23 -10.87 5.20
CA ARG A 29 -24.17 -12.33 5.36
C ARG A 29 -23.06 -12.94 4.51
N GLY A 30 -22.89 -12.48 3.28
CA GLY A 30 -21.74 -12.86 2.43
C GLY A 30 -20.38 -12.49 3.05
N ALA A 31 -20.34 -11.39 3.79
CA ALA A 31 -19.17 -10.95 4.55
C ALA A 31 -18.92 -11.72 5.86
N CYS A 32 -19.91 -12.49 6.33
CA CYS A 32 -19.98 -13.07 7.68
C CYS A 32 -19.82 -12.02 8.81
N CYS A 33 -20.42 -10.84 8.65
CA CYS A 33 -20.43 -9.81 9.70
C CYS A 33 -21.78 -9.08 9.73
N SER A 34 -21.95 -8.16 10.68
CA SER A 34 -23.16 -7.32 10.73
C SER A 34 -23.13 -6.26 9.62
N GLU A 35 -24.30 -5.75 9.24
CA GLU A 35 -24.42 -4.65 8.26
C GLU A 35 -23.57 -3.43 8.63
N TYR A 36 -23.56 -3.10 9.92
CA TYR A 36 -22.77 -2.00 10.47
C TYR A 36 -21.27 -2.24 10.23
N HIS A 37 -20.76 -3.43 10.56
CA HIS A 37 -19.36 -3.76 10.37
C HIS A 37 -18.98 -3.81 8.89
N PHE A 38 -19.81 -4.41 8.04
CA PHE A 38 -19.57 -4.44 6.60
C PHE A 38 -19.46 -3.04 6.02
N THR A 39 -20.46 -2.18 6.27
CA THR A 39 -20.50 -0.82 5.74
C THR A 39 -19.30 0.00 6.20
N ARG A 40 -18.95 -0.12 7.49
CA ARG A 40 -17.80 0.59 8.06
C ARG A 40 -16.49 0.09 7.49
N MET A 41 -16.30 -1.22 7.39
CA MET A 41 -15.08 -1.81 6.83
C MET A 41 -14.92 -1.48 5.36
N PHE A 42 -15.99 -1.61 4.56
CA PHE A 42 -15.96 -1.22 3.14
C PHE A 42 -15.49 0.21 3.00
N SER A 43 -16.15 1.15 3.70
CA SER A 43 -15.84 2.57 3.58
C SER A 43 -14.44 2.94 4.09
N PHE A 44 -13.96 2.22 5.10
CA PHE A 44 -12.61 2.40 5.63
C PHE A 44 -11.53 1.95 4.63
N ILE A 45 -11.76 0.85 3.91
CA ILE A 45 -10.77 0.28 2.99
C ILE A 45 -10.80 0.96 1.62
N THR A 46 -12.00 1.29 1.12
CA THR A 46 -12.16 1.90 -0.20
C THR A 46 -12.08 3.42 -0.16
N GLU A 47 -12.07 4.01 1.03
CA GLU A 47 -12.21 5.46 1.29
C GLU A 47 -13.51 6.06 0.68
N ILE A 48 -14.47 5.20 0.34
CA ILE A 48 -15.72 5.58 -0.31
C ILE A 48 -16.90 5.03 0.50
N PRO A 49 -17.87 5.86 0.89
CA PRO A 49 -19.08 5.37 1.55
C PRO A 49 -19.79 4.31 0.70
N LEU A 50 -20.24 3.20 1.32
CA LEU A 50 -20.90 2.11 0.58
C LEU A 50 -22.12 2.58 -0.24
N GLY A 51 -22.93 3.47 0.33
CA GLY A 51 -24.07 4.05 -0.39
C GLY A 51 -23.65 4.87 -1.61
N GLU A 52 -22.52 5.56 -1.53
CA GLU A 52 -21.95 6.32 -2.64
C GLU A 52 -21.43 5.39 -3.74
N TYR A 53 -20.78 4.29 -3.36
CA TYR A 53 -20.38 3.24 -4.30
C TYR A 53 -21.58 2.69 -5.07
N ILE A 54 -22.64 2.26 -4.36
CA ILE A 54 -23.86 1.73 -4.97
C ILE A 54 -24.49 2.75 -5.92
N ARG A 55 -24.58 4.02 -5.49
CA ARG A 55 -25.12 5.11 -6.31
C ARG A 55 -24.31 5.30 -7.59
N CYS A 56 -22.98 5.31 -7.49
CA CYS A 56 -22.09 5.45 -8.63
C CYS A 56 -22.19 4.27 -9.60
N ARG A 57 -22.29 3.04 -9.08
CA ARG A 57 -22.46 1.84 -9.91
C ARG A 57 -23.81 1.83 -10.64
N ARG A 58 -24.90 2.15 -9.94
CA ARG A 58 -26.25 2.27 -10.52
C ARG A 58 -26.31 3.30 -11.65
N LEU A 59 -25.79 4.50 -11.41
CA LEU A 59 -25.76 5.56 -12.42
C LEU A 59 -24.87 5.20 -13.62
N THR A 60 -23.75 4.49 -13.40
CA THR A 60 -22.91 3.97 -14.51
C THR A 60 -23.69 3.01 -15.41
N LEU A 61 -24.42 2.06 -14.82
CA LEU A 61 -25.26 1.12 -15.57
C LEU A 61 -26.43 1.82 -16.27
N ALA A 62 -27.06 2.78 -15.59
CA ALA A 62 -28.13 3.61 -16.15
C ALA A 62 -27.64 4.40 -17.38
N GLY A 63 -26.47 5.00 -17.32
CA GLY A 63 -25.85 5.71 -18.46
C GLY A 63 -25.55 4.79 -19.63
N PHE A 64 -25.06 3.57 -19.36
CA PHE A 64 -24.83 2.56 -20.39
C PHE A 64 -26.14 2.12 -21.05
N GLU A 65 -27.19 1.86 -20.28
CA GLU A 65 -28.50 1.45 -20.79
C GLU A 65 -29.19 2.56 -21.58
N LEU A 66 -29.06 3.83 -21.14
CA LEU A 66 -29.56 5.00 -21.87
C LEU A 66 -28.92 5.16 -23.25
N LYS A 67 -27.62 4.88 -23.38
CA LYS A 67 -26.92 4.97 -24.67
C LYS A 67 -27.27 3.85 -25.63
N ASN A 68 -27.53 2.66 -25.10
CA ASN A 68 -27.72 1.45 -25.92
C ASN A 68 -29.19 1.10 -26.16
N SER A 69 -30.14 1.89 -25.65
CA SER A 69 -31.57 1.59 -25.78
C SER A 69 -32.46 2.85 -25.81
N SER A 70 -33.73 2.65 -26.16
CA SER A 70 -34.76 3.69 -26.14
C SER A 70 -35.56 3.75 -24.82
N VAL A 71 -35.09 3.07 -23.76
CA VAL A 71 -35.78 2.95 -22.45
C VAL A 71 -36.20 4.31 -21.88
N LYS A 72 -37.42 4.42 -21.34
CA LYS A 72 -37.87 5.69 -20.78
C LYS A 72 -37.08 6.02 -19.52
N ILE A 73 -36.77 7.30 -19.32
CA ILE A 73 -36.01 7.78 -18.14
C ILE A 73 -36.72 7.42 -16.83
N ILE A 74 -38.06 7.42 -16.82
CA ILE A 74 -38.85 7.02 -15.66
C ILE A 74 -38.67 5.54 -15.30
N ASP A 75 -38.70 4.65 -16.30
CA ASP A 75 -38.53 3.21 -16.10
C ASP A 75 -37.11 2.92 -15.58
N LEU A 76 -36.12 3.64 -16.11
CA LEU A 76 -34.73 3.55 -15.69
C LEU A 76 -34.53 4.04 -14.24
N ALA A 77 -35.16 5.17 -13.87
CA ALA A 77 -35.11 5.70 -12.52
C ALA A 77 -35.65 4.67 -11.52
N THR A 78 -36.81 4.08 -11.80
CA THR A 78 -37.41 3.04 -10.97
C THR A 78 -36.52 1.78 -10.91
N LYS A 79 -36.00 1.32 -12.05
CA LYS A 79 -35.11 0.14 -12.12
C LYS A 79 -33.87 0.26 -11.24
N TYR A 80 -33.28 1.46 -11.15
CA TYR A 80 -32.11 1.71 -10.32
C TYR A 80 -32.46 2.31 -8.94
N GLY A 81 -33.70 2.12 -8.48
CA GLY A 81 -34.13 2.40 -7.11
C GLY A 81 -34.23 3.88 -6.76
N TYR A 82 -34.64 4.73 -7.70
CA TYR A 82 -34.98 6.13 -7.45
C TYR A 82 -36.49 6.33 -7.39
N ASP A 83 -36.95 7.04 -6.36
CA ASP A 83 -38.38 7.29 -6.11
C ASP A 83 -39.04 8.19 -7.17
N SER A 84 -38.24 9.00 -7.87
CA SER A 84 -38.75 9.89 -8.91
C SER A 84 -37.75 10.13 -10.05
N PRO A 85 -38.23 10.38 -11.28
CA PRO A 85 -37.38 10.79 -12.40
C PRO A 85 -36.55 12.04 -12.11
N ASN A 86 -37.08 12.99 -11.35
CA ASN A 86 -36.37 14.22 -11.00
C ASN A 86 -35.21 13.96 -10.02
N SER A 87 -35.37 13.04 -9.07
CA SER A 87 -34.28 12.63 -8.18
C SER A 87 -33.16 11.91 -8.95
N PHE A 88 -33.53 11.03 -9.87
CA PHE A 88 -32.61 10.35 -10.77
C PHE A 88 -31.87 11.34 -11.65
N ALA A 89 -32.57 12.25 -12.33
CA ALA A 89 -31.96 13.23 -13.22
C ALA A 89 -30.93 14.12 -12.52
N ARG A 90 -31.23 14.60 -11.30
CA ARG A 90 -30.27 15.35 -10.48
C ARG A 90 -29.03 14.52 -10.16
N ALA A 91 -29.20 13.29 -9.68
CA ALA A 91 -28.07 12.43 -9.34
C ALA A 91 -27.22 12.06 -10.57
N PHE A 92 -27.88 11.79 -11.70
CA PHE A 92 -27.27 11.50 -12.99
C PHE A 92 -26.46 12.70 -13.49
N GLN A 93 -27.02 13.91 -13.43
CA GLN A 93 -26.32 15.14 -13.82
C GLN A 93 -25.11 15.42 -12.91
N VAL A 94 -25.24 15.22 -11.60
CA VAL A 94 -24.10 15.39 -10.66
C VAL A 94 -22.95 14.45 -11.03
N MET A 95 -23.25 13.20 -11.39
CA MET A 95 -22.20 12.25 -11.73
C MET A 95 -21.64 12.49 -13.14
N HIS A 96 -22.50 12.47 -14.17
CA HIS A 96 -22.08 12.48 -15.57
C HIS A 96 -21.86 13.88 -16.14
N GLY A 97 -22.36 14.94 -15.49
CA GLY A 97 -22.25 16.33 -15.95
C GLY A 97 -23.32 16.75 -16.96
N VAL A 98 -24.19 15.84 -17.38
CA VAL A 98 -25.24 16.05 -18.39
C VAL A 98 -26.57 15.48 -17.92
N ASN A 99 -27.68 15.95 -18.46
CA ASN A 99 -28.99 15.39 -18.16
C ASN A 99 -29.16 14.01 -18.83
N PRO A 100 -30.02 13.12 -18.27
CA PRO A 100 -30.30 11.81 -18.87
C PRO A 100 -30.78 11.88 -20.33
N SER A 101 -31.51 12.93 -20.72
CA SER A 101 -31.96 13.14 -22.10
C SER A 101 -30.82 13.45 -23.07
N GLU A 102 -29.79 14.16 -22.58
CA GLU A 102 -28.61 14.55 -23.37
C GLU A 102 -27.64 13.38 -23.52
N ALA A 103 -27.63 12.44 -22.59
CA ALA A 103 -26.77 11.25 -22.61
C ALA A 103 -26.90 10.40 -23.88
N ARG A 104 -28.03 10.51 -24.60
CA ARG A 104 -28.31 9.81 -25.86
C ARG A 104 -27.66 10.45 -27.09
N ILE A 105 -27.24 11.71 -26.98
CA ILE A 105 -26.68 12.44 -28.12
C ILE A 105 -25.32 11.81 -28.47
N PRO A 106 -25.09 11.41 -29.74
CA PRO A 106 -23.81 10.89 -30.18
C PRO A 106 -22.66 11.85 -29.82
N GLY A 107 -21.58 11.31 -29.26
CA GLY A 107 -20.41 12.09 -28.83
C GLY A 107 -20.46 12.63 -27.39
N VAL A 108 -21.58 12.51 -26.68
CA VAL A 108 -21.62 12.88 -25.25
C VAL A 108 -20.82 11.88 -24.43
N GLU A 109 -19.88 12.36 -23.62
CA GLU A 109 -19.08 11.52 -22.73
C GLU A 109 -19.82 11.28 -21.41
N LEU A 110 -19.76 10.04 -20.91
CA LEU A 110 -20.33 9.67 -19.62
C LEU A 110 -19.23 9.11 -18.74
N LYS A 111 -19.21 9.53 -17.47
CA LYS A 111 -18.34 8.91 -16.47
C LYS A 111 -18.73 7.47 -16.20
N SER A 112 -17.73 6.64 -15.90
CA SER A 112 -17.92 5.24 -15.51
C SER A 112 -17.20 5.00 -14.18
N PHE A 113 -17.94 4.46 -13.21
CA PHE A 113 -17.36 4.01 -11.96
C PHE A 113 -17.17 2.50 -12.04
N ALA A 114 -15.93 2.02 -12.08
CA ALA A 114 -15.65 0.60 -12.21
C ALA A 114 -16.07 -0.19 -10.96
N ARG A 115 -16.41 -1.47 -11.15
CA ARG A 115 -16.65 -2.39 -10.05
C ARG A 115 -15.38 -2.51 -9.19
N ILE A 116 -15.53 -2.40 -7.87
CA ILE A 116 -14.44 -2.63 -6.93
C ILE A 116 -14.22 -4.13 -6.74
N SER A 117 -12.97 -4.53 -6.56
CA SER A 117 -12.59 -5.87 -6.11
C SER A 117 -11.44 -5.77 -5.12
N PHE A 118 -11.44 -6.66 -4.13
CA PHE A 118 -10.40 -6.73 -3.11
C PHE A 118 -9.43 -7.86 -3.46
N PHE A 119 -8.14 -7.55 -3.60
CA PHE A 119 -7.09 -8.54 -3.76
C PHE A 119 -5.94 -8.26 -2.78
N ILE A 120 -5.22 -9.31 -2.39
CA ILE A 120 -4.00 -9.17 -1.59
C ILE A 120 -2.79 -9.25 -2.50
N SER A 121 -1.89 -8.29 -2.36
CA SER A 121 -0.55 -8.34 -2.94
C SER A 121 0.44 -8.38 -1.79
N ILE A 122 1.17 -9.48 -1.66
CA ILE A 122 2.24 -9.61 -0.67
C ILE A 122 3.49 -8.96 -1.28
N LYS A 123 3.98 -7.89 -0.66
CA LYS A 123 5.25 -7.25 -1.02
C LYS A 123 6.28 -7.56 0.07
N GLY A 124 7.32 -8.31 -0.28
CA GLY A 124 8.37 -8.81 0.61
C GLY A 124 8.67 -10.30 0.33
N GLY A 125 9.69 -10.58 -0.48
CA GLY A 125 9.90 -11.94 -1.02
C GLY A 125 11.19 -12.19 -1.79
N VAL A 126 12.22 -11.35 -1.67
CA VAL A 126 13.56 -11.80 -2.06
C VAL A 126 14.10 -12.57 -0.86
N GLY A 127 14.14 -13.89 -0.97
CA GLY A 127 14.76 -14.73 0.05
C GLY A 127 16.23 -14.33 0.20
N MET A 128 16.60 -13.79 1.38
CA MET A 128 17.99 -13.54 1.71
C MET A 128 18.63 -14.87 2.07
N ASN A 129 19.53 -15.37 1.22
CA ASN A 129 20.35 -16.53 1.57
C ASN A 129 21.23 -16.14 2.75
N TYR A 130 20.97 -16.72 3.91
CA TYR A 130 21.78 -16.52 5.11
C TYR A 130 22.45 -17.84 5.53
N ARG A 131 23.62 -17.73 6.14
CA ARG A 131 24.30 -18.83 6.83
C ARG A 131 24.95 -18.26 8.07
N ILE A 132 24.73 -18.92 9.21
CA ILE A 132 25.47 -18.61 10.44
C ILE A 132 26.82 -19.32 10.33
N VAL A 133 27.91 -18.56 10.46
CA VAL A 133 29.28 -19.06 10.45
C VAL A 133 29.94 -18.68 11.77
N GLU A 134 30.74 -19.59 12.30
CA GLU A 134 31.64 -19.31 13.42
C GLU A 134 32.99 -18.91 12.82
N GLU A 135 33.36 -17.63 12.93
CA GLU A 135 34.69 -17.13 12.57
C GLU A 135 35.58 -17.08 13.81
N GLY A 136 36.89 -17.28 13.64
CA GLY A 136 37.86 -17.15 14.72
C GLY A 136 37.99 -15.70 15.23
N SER A 137 38.55 -15.53 16.43
CA SER A 137 38.82 -14.20 16.98
C SER A 137 39.79 -13.42 16.08
N SER A 138 39.42 -12.21 15.72
CA SER A 138 40.24 -11.30 14.93
C SER A 138 40.35 -9.96 15.63
N ILE A 139 41.47 -9.27 15.47
CA ILE A 139 41.66 -7.90 15.96
C ILE A 139 41.35 -6.96 14.80
N VAL A 140 40.48 -5.98 15.06
CA VAL A 140 40.09 -4.96 14.09
C VAL A 140 40.36 -3.57 14.65
N PHE A 141 40.53 -2.60 13.78
CA PHE A 141 40.63 -1.18 14.14
C PHE A 141 39.70 -0.35 13.25
N GLY A 142 39.20 0.76 13.80
CA GLY A 142 38.23 1.58 13.08
C GLY A 142 37.51 2.60 13.94
N LYS A 143 36.46 3.20 13.37
CA LYS A 143 35.62 4.18 14.05
C LYS A 143 34.32 3.53 14.50
N SER A 144 33.98 3.69 15.78
CA SER A 144 32.76 3.15 16.37
C SER A 144 31.69 4.21 16.65
N LEU A 145 30.45 3.73 16.68
CA LEU A 145 29.24 4.40 17.12
C LEU A 145 28.55 3.52 18.17
N THR A 146 28.13 4.13 19.27
CA THR A 146 27.19 3.51 20.21
C THR A 146 25.79 4.02 19.89
N THR A 147 24.84 3.12 19.63
CA THR A 147 23.47 3.48 19.29
C THR A 147 22.47 2.50 19.88
N LYS A 148 21.20 2.90 19.93
CA LYS A 148 20.11 2.00 20.30
C LYS A 148 19.85 1.02 19.17
N SER A 149 19.57 -0.23 19.52
CA SER A 149 19.22 -1.27 18.55
C SER A 149 17.97 -0.89 17.73
N SER A 150 17.01 -0.19 18.34
CA SER A 150 15.79 0.31 17.67
C SER A 150 16.08 1.37 16.61
N ASP A 151 17.11 2.18 16.83
CA ASP A 151 17.41 3.37 16.03
C ASP A 151 18.53 3.07 15.00
N GLY A 152 19.04 1.83 14.98
CA GLY A 152 20.16 1.40 14.13
C GLY A 152 19.91 1.64 12.64
N TYR A 153 18.67 1.48 12.17
CA TYR A 153 18.30 1.71 10.77
C TYR A 153 18.44 3.17 10.32
N GLU A 154 18.39 4.12 11.24
CA GLU A 154 18.55 5.55 10.94
C GLU A 154 19.97 6.02 11.29
N THR A 155 20.48 5.59 12.45
CA THR A 155 21.75 6.08 13.01
C THR A 155 22.98 5.49 12.31
N ILE A 156 22.95 4.23 11.85
CA ILE A 156 24.09 3.62 11.15
C ILE A 156 24.30 4.27 9.77
N PRO A 157 23.28 4.45 8.91
CA PRO A 157 23.47 5.16 7.64
C PRO A 157 23.99 6.59 7.84
N ALA A 158 23.43 7.35 8.79
CA ALA A 158 23.91 8.69 9.11
C ALA A 158 25.39 8.70 9.56
N PHE A 159 25.79 7.67 10.32
CA PHE A 159 27.18 7.52 10.74
C PHE A 159 28.14 7.19 9.59
N TRP A 160 27.70 6.41 8.60
CA TRP A 160 28.46 6.21 7.36
C TRP A 160 28.66 7.52 6.60
N GLU A 161 27.59 8.30 6.43
CA GLU A 161 27.67 9.62 5.77
C GLU A 161 28.69 10.54 6.47
N ILE A 162 28.62 10.64 7.81
CA ILE A 162 29.58 11.43 8.60
C ILE A 162 31.02 10.93 8.39
N CYS A 163 31.24 9.61 8.34
CA CYS A 163 32.57 9.03 8.16
C CYS A 163 33.11 9.26 6.74
N GLU A 164 32.25 9.21 5.72
CA GLU A 164 32.63 9.50 4.33
C GLU A 164 32.95 10.99 4.14
N GLU A 165 32.08 11.89 4.61
CA GLU A 165 32.30 13.34 4.56
C GLU A 165 33.58 13.75 5.31
N GLY A 166 33.81 13.13 6.47
CA GLY A 166 35.01 13.33 7.29
C GLY A 166 36.27 12.64 6.76
N ARG A 167 36.19 11.90 5.64
CA ARG A 167 37.27 11.05 5.10
C ARG A 167 37.86 10.05 6.11
N ILE A 168 37.07 9.67 7.11
CA ILE A 168 37.48 8.70 8.14
C ILE A 168 37.68 7.33 7.50
N THR A 169 36.83 6.95 6.55
CA THR A 169 36.95 5.72 5.77
C THR A 169 38.30 5.63 5.06
N ASN A 170 38.75 6.71 4.41
CA ASN A 170 40.06 6.78 3.75
C ASN A 170 41.20 6.65 4.75
N LYS A 171 41.11 7.33 5.90
CA LYS A 171 42.14 7.22 6.96
C LYS A 171 42.27 5.80 7.48
N ILE A 172 41.15 5.10 7.68
CA ILE A 172 41.16 3.68 8.11
C ILE A 172 41.86 2.82 7.04
N VAL A 173 41.55 3.04 5.76
CA VAL A 173 42.19 2.31 4.65
C VAL A 173 43.69 2.58 4.59
N GLU A 174 44.12 3.85 4.67
CA GLU A 174 45.53 4.23 4.65
C GLU A 174 46.30 3.63 5.84
N ALA A 175 45.72 3.73 7.03
CA ALA A 175 46.28 3.21 8.28
C ALA A 175 46.40 1.68 8.26
N GLY A 176 45.50 0.98 7.55
CA GLY A 176 45.56 -0.46 7.32
C GLY A 176 46.45 -0.89 6.15
N HIS A 177 47.26 0.02 5.60
CA HIS A 177 48.09 -0.21 4.41
C HIS A 177 47.28 -0.64 3.16
N GLY A 178 46.01 -0.24 3.10
CA GLY A 178 45.10 -0.53 2.01
C GLY A 178 45.23 0.42 0.82
N ASN A 179 44.38 0.21 -0.18
CA ASN A 179 44.26 1.08 -1.35
C ASN A 179 42.78 1.31 -1.69
N GLU A 180 42.50 2.03 -2.77
CA GLU A 180 41.14 2.38 -3.22
C GLU A 180 40.20 1.17 -3.44
N LYS A 181 40.74 -0.06 -3.55
CA LYS A 181 39.98 -1.30 -3.68
C LYS A 181 39.79 -2.06 -2.36
N THR A 182 40.39 -1.59 -1.28
CA THR A 182 40.26 -2.20 0.05
C THR A 182 38.82 -2.03 0.53
N LEU A 183 38.14 -3.15 0.79
CA LEU A 183 36.78 -3.16 1.30
C LEU A 183 36.80 -3.06 2.82
N LEU A 184 36.15 -2.02 3.35
CA LEU A 184 35.91 -1.89 4.79
C LEU A 184 34.92 -2.96 5.27
N ARG A 185 35.16 -3.48 6.47
CA ARG A 185 34.23 -4.37 7.18
C ARG A 185 33.37 -3.55 8.14
N SER A 186 32.29 -4.18 8.57
CA SER A 186 31.46 -3.67 9.66
C SER A 186 31.26 -4.75 10.69
N VAL A 187 31.43 -4.39 11.95
CA VAL A 187 31.23 -5.31 13.08
C VAL A 187 30.26 -4.70 14.08
N MET A 188 29.42 -5.56 14.64
CA MET A 188 28.61 -5.25 15.82
C MET A 188 29.18 -6.02 17.01
N PHE A 189 29.35 -5.35 18.13
CA PHE A 189 29.94 -5.92 19.35
C PHE A 189 29.33 -5.27 20.60
N ASP A 190 29.59 -5.86 21.77
CA ASP A 190 29.09 -5.41 23.07
C ASP A 190 27.60 -5.03 23.05
N THR A 191 26.79 -5.95 22.54
CA THR A 191 25.33 -5.77 22.46
C THR A 191 24.69 -6.08 23.82
N ASP A 192 23.99 -5.10 24.39
CA ASP A 192 23.05 -5.29 25.51
C ASP A 192 21.60 -5.12 25.00
N HIS A 193 20.60 -5.31 25.87
CA HIS A 193 19.17 -5.39 25.53
C HIS A 193 18.65 -4.21 24.69
N ASP A 194 19.23 -3.01 24.84
CA ASP A 194 18.78 -1.80 24.12
C ASP A 194 19.89 -1.09 23.35
N MET A 195 21.17 -1.38 23.64
CA MET A 195 22.32 -0.66 23.10
C MET A 195 23.26 -1.60 22.35
N MET A 196 23.85 -1.12 21.27
CA MET A 196 24.88 -1.83 20.50
C MET A 196 26.02 -0.90 20.10
N ASN A 197 27.23 -1.46 20.00
CA ASN A 197 28.35 -0.81 19.35
C ASN A 197 28.47 -1.31 17.90
N TYR A 198 28.53 -0.36 16.97
CA TYR A 198 28.78 -0.61 15.54
C TYR A 198 30.09 0.04 15.15
N MET A 199 30.94 -0.64 14.38
CA MET A 199 32.21 -0.09 13.92
C MET A 199 32.44 -0.33 12.43
N ILE A 200 32.89 0.71 11.75
CA ILE A 200 33.47 0.65 10.40
C ILE A 200 34.96 0.40 10.58
N CYS A 201 35.48 -0.70 10.05
CA CYS A 201 36.81 -1.20 10.42
C CYS A 201 37.55 -1.96 9.31
N LEU A 202 38.82 -2.24 9.57
CA LEU A 202 39.64 -3.23 8.88
C LEU A 202 40.28 -4.19 9.89
N ASP A 203 40.69 -5.35 9.40
CA ASP A 203 41.53 -6.27 10.17
C ASP A 203 42.89 -5.61 10.43
N MET A 204 43.41 -5.79 11.64
CA MET A 204 44.71 -5.23 12.04
C MET A 204 45.83 -5.85 11.18
N PRO A 205 46.64 -5.05 10.46
CA PRO A 205 47.81 -5.56 9.74
C PRO A 205 48.85 -6.16 10.71
N GLU A 206 49.67 -7.10 10.23
CA GLU A 206 50.69 -7.79 11.04
C GLU A 206 51.71 -6.82 11.67
N ASP A 207 51.99 -5.71 11.00
CA ASP A 207 52.93 -4.67 11.45
C ASP A 207 52.29 -3.63 12.39
N GLY A 208 50.99 -3.77 12.69
CA GLY A 208 50.20 -2.84 13.51
C GLY A 208 49.83 -1.54 12.77
N VAL A 209 49.10 -0.68 13.47
CA VAL A 209 48.63 0.62 12.97
C VAL A 209 49.16 1.72 13.88
N SER A 210 49.52 2.86 13.31
CA SER A 210 49.96 4.04 14.07
C SER A 210 48.81 4.63 14.90
N ASP A 211 49.08 5.04 16.14
CA ASP A 211 48.10 5.57 17.12
C ASP A 211 47.55 6.99 16.81
N GLU A 212 47.72 7.51 15.58
CA GLU A 212 47.28 8.87 15.17
C GLU A 212 45.97 8.86 14.38
#